data_AF-C4WW50-F1
#
_entry.id   AF-C4WW50-F1
#
_cell.length_a   1.000
_cell.length_b   1.000
_cell.length_c   1.000
_cell.angle_alpha   90.00
_cell.angle_beta   90.00
_cell.angle_gamma   90.00
#
_symmetry.space_group_name_H-M   'P 1'
#
loop_
_entity.id
_entity.type
_entity.pdbx_description
1 polymer ?
#
loop_
_entity_poly.entity_id
_entity_poly.type
_entity_poly.pdbx_seq_one_letter_code
_entity_poly.pdbx_strand_id
1 'polypeptide(L)'
;MMVTGSLGATWISFACCLCFVITYSSRNVCCSLAANTGKEYTEQDRQYWIENAKAKVTEKVKYVNKRGVAKNIIMFLGDGMSLTTLTASRIYKGQMEKRSGENEYLSFEKFPFVGMSKVILK
;
A
#
# COMPACT_ATOMS: atom_id res chain seq x y z
N MET A 1 -12.31 -1.02 -72.99
CA MET A 1 -11.21 -0.93 -72.00
C MET A 1 -11.81 -0.31 -70.74
N MET A 2 -11.89 -1.12 -69.69
CA MET A 2 -12.17 -0.84 -68.27
C MET A 2 -13.33 0.11 -67.86
N VAL A 3 -14.30 -0.54 -67.20
CA VAL A 3 -15.43 -0.07 -66.40
C VAL A 3 -15.05 0.99 -65.36
N THR A 4 -15.75 2.12 -65.33
CA THR A 4 -15.73 3.08 -64.22
C THR A 4 -16.94 2.82 -63.31
N GLY A 5 -16.78 1.93 -62.34
CA GLY A 5 -17.79 1.58 -61.35
C GLY A 5 -17.58 2.34 -60.02
N SER A 6 -18.67 2.88 -59.48
CA SER A 6 -18.98 3.03 -58.05
C SER A 6 -17.83 3.42 -57.10
N LEU A 7 -17.45 4.70 -57.07
CA LEU A 7 -16.55 5.27 -56.05
C LEU A 7 -17.28 5.90 -54.85
N GLY A 8 -18.63 5.93 -54.85
CA GLY A 8 -19.42 6.56 -53.78
C GLY A 8 -19.89 5.60 -52.68
N ALA A 9 -20.08 4.32 -52.99
CA ALA A 9 -20.68 3.36 -52.05
C ALA A 9 -19.70 2.77 -51.03
N THR A 10 -18.39 2.81 -51.32
CA THR A 10 -17.36 2.23 -50.44
C THR A 10 -17.01 3.14 -49.26
N TRP A 11 -17.08 4.46 -49.43
CA TRP A 11 -16.81 5.45 -48.37
C TRP A 11 -17.88 5.47 -47.28
N ILE A 12 -19.16 5.30 -47.66
CA ILE A 12 -20.28 5.23 -46.71
C ILE A 12 -20.20 3.93 -45.89
N SER A 13 -19.81 2.82 -46.52
CA SER A 13 -19.63 1.54 -45.83
C SER A 13 -18.44 1.56 -44.86
N PHE A 14 -17.32 2.19 -45.24
CA PHE A 14 -16.15 2.36 -44.36
C PHE A 14 -16.43 3.31 -43.18
N ALA A 15 -17.15 4.42 -43.42
CA ALA A 15 -17.54 5.35 -42.37
C ALA A 15 -18.52 4.73 -41.36
N CYS A 16 -19.47 3.90 -41.84
CA CYS A 16 -20.40 3.19 -40.98
C CYS A 16 -19.70 2.13 -40.11
N CYS A 17 -18.71 1.40 -40.67
CA CYS A 17 -17.91 0.43 -39.91
C CYS A 17 -17.06 1.09 -38.81
N LEU A 18 -16.43 2.24 -39.10
CA LEU A 18 -15.68 3.01 -38.09
C LEU A 18 -16.59 3.54 -36.96
N CYS A 19 -17.81 4.02 -37.29
CA CYS A 19 -18.79 4.40 -36.27
C CYS A 19 -19.26 3.20 -35.42
N PHE A 20 -19.42 2.01 -36.01
CA PHE A 20 -19.82 0.81 -35.27
C PHE A 20 -18.72 0.30 -34.33
N VAL A 21 -17.43 0.38 -34.72
CA VAL A 21 -16.30 -0.01 -33.85
C VAL A 21 -16.10 0.98 -32.69
N ILE A 22 -16.23 2.28 -32.95
CA ILE A 22 -16.06 3.32 -31.90
C ILE A 22 -17.22 3.29 -30.89
N THR A 23 -18.45 3.00 -31.34
CA THR A 23 -19.61 2.90 -30.44
C THR A 23 -19.75 1.54 -29.76
N TYR A 24 -19.32 0.43 -30.38
CA TYR A 24 -19.35 -0.91 -29.77
C TYR A 24 -18.35 -1.04 -28.62
N SER A 25 -17.16 -0.46 -28.74
CA SER A 25 -16.16 -0.44 -27.65
C SER A 25 -16.65 0.36 -26.42
N SER A 26 -17.50 1.36 -26.64
CA SER A 26 -17.99 2.24 -25.57
C SER A 26 -19.04 1.60 -24.64
N ARG A 27 -19.65 0.46 -25.01
CA ARG A 27 -20.57 -0.28 -24.12
C ARG A 27 -19.84 -1.09 -23.04
N ASN A 28 -18.55 -1.35 -23.18
CA ASN A 28 -17.76 -2.15 -22.23
C ASN A 28 -16.81 -1.32 -21.36
N VAL A 29 -16.79 0.01 -21.49
CA VAL A 29 -15.85 0.88 -20.73
C VAL A 29 -16.55 1.75 -19.68
N CYS A 30 -17.89 1.81 -19.64
CA CYS A 30 -18.61 2.66 -18.68
C CYS A 30 -18.87 2.02 -17.30
N CYS A 31 -18.43 0.78 -17.04
CA CYS A 31 -18.77 0.04 -15.81
C CYS A 31 -17.56 -0.54 -15.04
N SER A 32 -16.36 0.01 -15.22
CA SER A 32 -15.20 -0.31 -14.35
C SER A 32 -14.67 0.88 -13.57
N LEU A 33 -15.34 2.02 -13.64
CA LEU A 33 -15.08 3.18 -12.77
C LEU A 33 -16.19 3.35 -11.73
N ALA A 34 -16.64 2.24 -11.12
CA ALA A 34 -17.13 2.33 -9.74
C ALA A 34 -15.91 2.72 -8.90
N ALA A 35 -15.69 4.03 -8.82
CA ALA A 35 -14.69 4.64 -7.98
C ALA A 35 -14.88 4.01 -6.59
N ASN A 36 -13.93 3.16 -6.19
CA ASN A 36 -13.76 2.81 -4.81
C ASN A 36 -13.30 4.10 -4.13
N THR A 37 -14.23 4.99 -3.82
CA THR A 37 -14.04 6.10 -2.90
C THR A 37 -13.93 5.46 -1.53
N GLY A 38 -12.79 4.81 -1.28
CA GLY A 38 -12.39 4.41 0.06
C GLY A 38 -12.47 5.67 0.89
N LYS A 39 -13.45 5.74 1.78
CA LYS A 39 -13.57 6.86 2.71
C LYS A 39 -12.25 6.92 3.47
N GLU A 40 -11.54 8.02 3.32
CA GLU A 40 -10.33 8.27 4.09
C GLU A 40 -10.77 8.61 5.51
N TYR A 41 -10.57 7.68 6.43
CA TYR A 41 -10.87 7.87 7.84
C TYR A 41 -9.69 8.56 8.52
N THR A 42 -9.99 9.51 9.39
CA THR A 42 -8.99 10.22 10.20
C THR A 42 -8.81 9.55 11.55
N GLU A 43 -7.76 9.90 12.31
CA GLU A 43 -7.52 9.37 13.67
C GLU A 43 -8.67 9.66 14.65
N GLN A 44 -9.51 10.65 14.36
CA GLN A 44 -10.71 10.97 15.15
C GLN A 44 -11.85 9.97 14.91
N ASP A 45 -11.84 9.27 13.77
CA ASP A 45 -12.87 8.33 13.39
C ASP A 45 -12.61 6.94 14.01
N ARG A 46 -13.65 6.31 14.55
CA ARG A 46 -13.56 4.93 15.06
C ARG A 46 -13.09 3.95 13.98
N GLN A 47 -13.54 4.15 12.75
CA GLN A 47 -13.30 3.22 11.65
C GLN A 47 -11.80 3.14 11.28
N TYR A 48 -11.07 4.25 11.41
CA TYR A 48 -9.60 4.29 11.24
C TYR A 48 -8.90 3.25 12.11
N TRP A 49 -9.23 3.23 13.40
CA TRP A 49 -8.63 2.29 14.37
C TRP A 49 -9.04 0.83 14.09
N ILE A 50 -10.27 0.59 13.67
CA ILE A 50 -10.76 -0.75 13.29
C ILE A 50 -9.98 -1.29 12.09
N GLU A 51 -9.78 -0.46 11.07
CA GLU A 51 -9.09 -0.86 9.84
C GLU A 51 -7.59 -1.11 10.10
N ASN A 52 -6.95 -0.23 10.87
CA ASN A 52 -5.56 -0.43 11.30
C ASN A 52 -5.38 -1.72 12.10
N ALA A 53 -6.28 -2.02 13.04
CA ALA A 53 -6.23 -3.27 13.80
C ALA A 53 -6.40 -4.51 12.90
N LYS A 54 -7.37 -4.49 11.97
CA LYS A 54 -7.57 -5.57 10.99
C LYS A 54 -6.34 -5.79 10.12
N ALA A 55 -5.72 -4.72 9.64
CA ALA A 55 -4.49 -4.79 8.87
C ALA A 55 -3.36 -5.44 9.68
N LYS A 56 -3.17 -5.02 10.94
CA LYS A 56 -2.14 -5.57 11.84
C LYS A 56 -2.33 -7.04 12.18
N VAL A 57 -3.57 -7.47 12.45
CA VAL A 57 -3.87 -8.89 12.67
C VAL A 57 -3.58 -9.70 11.42
N THR A 58 -4.00 -9.21 10.26
CA THR A 58 -3.76 -9.88 8.97
C THR A 58 -2.26 -10.00 8.67
N GLU A 59 -1.48 -8.95 8.95
CA GLU A 59 -0.01 -8.95 8.84
C GLU A 59 0.61 -10.02 9.73
N LYS A 60 0.20 -10.10 11.00
CA LYS A 60 0.71 -11.10 11.96
C LYS A 60 0.33 -12.53 11.59
N VAL A 61 -0.89 -12.76 11.10
CA VAL A 61 -1.35 -14.09 10.66
C VAL A 61 -0.56 -14.60 9.46
N LYS A 62 -0.16 -13.71 8.54
CA LYS A 62 0.65 -14.05 7.36
C LYS A 62 2.11 -14.32 7.69
N TYR A 63 2.58 -14.01 8.89
CA TYR A 63 3.97 -14.20 9.26
C TYR A 63 4.34 -15.69 9.34
N VAL A 64 5.36 -16.08 8.57
CA VAL A 64 5.89 -17.45 8.58
C VAL A 64 7.20 -17.49 9.36
N ASN A 65 7.22 -18.28 10.44
CA ASN A 65 8.43 -18.46 11.24
C ASN A 65 9.46 -19.32 10.49
N LYS A 66 10.64 -18.77 10.24
CA LYS A 66 11.75 -19.51 9.62
C LYS A 66 12.37 -20.46 10.64
N ARG A 67 12.25 -21.76 10.40
CA ARG A 67 12.86 -22.82 11.23
C ARG A 67 14.22 -23.21 10.65
N GLY A 68 15.25 -23.30 11.49
CA GLY A 68 16.61 -23.67 11.08
C GLY A 68 17.68 -22.94 11.90
N VAL A 69 18.94 -23.30 11.69
CA VAL A 69 20.09 -22.65 12.32
C VAL A 69 20.49 -21.41 11.51
N ALA A 70 20.70 -20.28 12.18
CA ALA A 70 21.13 -19.05 11.53
C ALA A 70 22.62 -19.14 11.12
N LYS A 71 22.93 -18.79 9.86
CA LYS A 71 24.31 -18.75 9.35
C LYS A 71 25.09 -17.51 9.84
N ASN A 72 24.41 -16.38 10.00
CA ASN A 72 24.99 -15.10 10.38
C ASN A 72 24.20 -14.50 11.54
N ILE A 73 24.90 -13.82 12.45
CA ILE A 73 24.30 -13.12 13.58
C ILE A 73 24.76 -11.66 13.52
N ILE A 74 23.80 -10.73 13.56
CA ILE A 74 24.05 -9.29 13.66
C ILE A 74 23.36 -8.82 14.94
N MET A 75 24.12 -8.18 15.83
CA MET A 75 23.60 -7.65 17.09
C MET A 75 23.77 -6.13 17.09
N PHE A 76 22.67 -5.42 17.28
CA PHE A 76 22.67 -3.97 17.49
C PHE A 76 22.53 -3.70 18.99
N LEU A 77 23.53 -3.07 19.58
CA LEU A 77 23.54 -2.67 20.99
C LEU A 77 23.49 -1.15 21.07
N GLY A 78 22.39 -0.61 21.60
CA GLY A 78 22.27 0.81 21.92
C GLY A 78 22.54 1.01 23.41
N ASP A 79 23.69 1.60 23.75
CA ASP A 79 23.98 2.00 25.13
C ASP A 79 23.04 3.14 25.57
N GLY A 80 22.47 3.04 26.77
CA GLY A 80 21.49 4.01 27.27
C GLY A 80 20.15 4.05 26.52
N MET A 81 19.86 3.09 25.63
CA MET A 81 18.62 3.05 24.85
C MET A 81 17.46 2.45 25.64
N SER A 82 16.92 3.23 26.57
CA SER A 82 15.71 2.89 27.32
C SER A 82 14.43 3.00 26.47
N LEU A 83 13.31 2.45 26.96
CA LEU A 83 12.00 2.58 26.27
C LEU A 83 11.58 4.04 26.05
N THR A 84 11.90 4.95 27.00
CA THR A 84 11.59 6.38 26.84
C THR A 84 12.47 7.03 25.78
N THR A 85 13.74 6.65 25.69
CA THR A 85 14.67 7.07 24.62
C THR A 85 14.14 6.65 23.25
N LEU A 86 13.55 5.45 23.14
CA LEU A 86 12.93 4.98 21.90
C LEU A 86 11.74 5.85 21.49
N THR A 87 10.82 6.12 22.42
CA THR A 87 9.66 6.98 22.15
C THR A 87 10.07 8.39 21.75
N ALA A 88 11.03 9.00 22.46
CA ALA A 88 11.55 10.32 22.13
C ALA A 88 12.20 10.33 20.73
N SER A 89 12.98 9.30 20.40
CA SER A 89 13.62 9.16 19.10
C SER A 89 12.60 9.01 17.97
N ARG A 90 11.49 8.31 18.22
CA ARG A 90 10.39 8.14 17.25
C ARG A 90 9.72 9.47 16.94
N ILE A 91 9.35 10.22 17.98
CA ILE A 91 8.73 11.55 17.85
C ILE A 91 9.68 12.48 17.11
N TYR A 92 10.95 12.51 17.53
CA TYR A 92 11.98 13.34 16.90
C TYR A 92 12.15 13.00 15.40
N LYS A 93 12.20 11.71 15.05
CA LYS A 93 12.27 11.27 13.65
C LYS A 93 11.08 11.77 12.83
N GLY A 94 9.86 11.59 13.31
CA GLY A 94 8.69 12.04 12.56
C GLY A 94 8.60 13.56 12.46
N GLN A 95 9.07 14.30 13.46
CA GLN A 95 9.19 15.77 13.38
C GLN A 95 10.21 16.21 12.32
N MET A 96 11.37 15.54 12.21
CA MET A 96 12.34 15.80 11.15
C MET A 96 11.76 15.57 9.74
N GLU A 97 10.84 14.60 9.62
CA GLU A 97 10.11 14.30 8.38
C GLU A 97 8.84 15.16 8.18
N LYS A 98 8.62 16.19 9.02
CA LYS A 98 7.43 17.08 9.01
C LYS A 98 6.09 16.34 9.18
N ARG A 99 6.09 15.22 9.91
CA ARG A 99 4.90 14.46 10.32
C ARG A 99 4.59 14.70 11.81
N SER A 100 3.45 14.18 12.28
CA SER A 100 3.00 14.26 13.68
C SER A 100 4.00 13.69 14.71
N GLY A 101 4.93 12.82 14.28
CA GLY A 101 5.94 12.21 15.18
C GLY A 101 5.49 10.89 15.79
N GLU A 102 4.27 10.86 16.33
CA GLU A 102 3.78 9.75 17.17
C GLU A 102 3.48 8.46 16.39
N ASN A 103 3.02 8.61 15.14
CA ASN A 103 2.62 7.50 14.28
C ASN A 103 3.77 6.93 13.42
N GLU A 104 4.98 7.45 13.59
CA GLU A 104 6.16 6.98 12.87
C GLU A 104 6.75 5.73 13.55
N TYR A 105 7.52 4.92 12.82
CA TYR A 105 8.19 3.76 13.40
C TYR A 105 9.70 3.82 13.17
N LEU A 106 10.47 3.41 14.18
CA LEU A 106 11.91 3.21 14.03
C LEU A 106 12.20 1.88 13.34
N SER A 107 13.36 1.74 12.70
CA SER A 107 13.69 0.55 11.90
C SER A 107 13.64 -0.75 12.70
N PHE A 108 14.00 -0.70 13.98
CA PHE A 108 13.97 -1.85 14.89
C PHE A 108 12.57 -2.20 15.43
N GLU A 109 11.60 -1.28 15.36
CA GLU A 109 10.21 -1.55 15.77
C GLU A 109 9.44 -2.35 14.72
N LYS A 110 9.95 -2.37 13.48
CA LYS A 110 9.42 -3.19 12.38
C LYS A 110 9.85 -4.65 12.50
N PHE A 111 10.71 -5.00 13.45
CA PHE A 111 11.07 -6.39 13.68
C PHE A 111 9.85 -7.20 14.15
N PRO A 112 9.70 -8.46 13.69
CA PRO A 112 8.50 -9.24 13.96
C PRO A 112 8.36 -9.64 15.44
N PHE A 113 9.47 -9.67 16.19
CA PHE A 113 9.55 -10.11 17.57
C PHE A 113 10.14 -9.02 18.46
N VAL A 114 9.63 -8.94 19.69
CA VAL A 114 10.12 -8.09 20.77
C VAL A 114 10.20 -8.93 22.04
N GLY A 115 11.20 -8.65 22.88
CA GLY A 115 11.36 -9.28 24.20
C GLY A 115 11.82 -8.23 25.20
N MET A 116 11.52 -8.46 26.48
CA MET A 116 11.98 -7.60 27.58
C MET A 116 13.16 -8.28 28.29
N SER A 117 14.19 -7.50 28.60
CA SER A 117 15.37 -7.96 29.33
C SER A 117 15.40 -7.34 30.73
N LYS A 118 15.71 -8.15 31.75
CA LYS A 118 15.90 -7.70 33.13
C LYS A 118 17.38 -7.41 33.35
N VAL A 119 17.71 -6.14 33.57
CA VAL A 119 19.11 -5.65 33.64
C VAL A 119 19.61 -5.42 35.08
N ILE A 120 19.26 -6.29 36.02
CA ILE A 120 19.72 -6.15 37.41
C ILE A 120 21.19 -6.56 37.53
N LEU A 121 22.04 -5.61 37.95
CA LEU A 121 23.36 -5.93 38.46
C LEU A 121 23.21 -6.35 39.93
N LYS A 122 23.83 -7.48 40.27
CA LYS A 122 23.86 -8.00 41.64
C LYS A 122 24.95 -7.32 42.46
#